data_AF-A0A2U2MSR2-F1
#
_entry.id   AF-A0A2U2MSR2-F1
#
_cell.length_a   1.000
_cell.length_b   1.000
_cell.length_c   1.000
_cell.angle_alpha   90.00
_cell.angle_beta   90.00
_cell.angle_gamma   90.00
#
_symmetry.space_group_name_H-M   'P 1'
#
loop_
_entity.id
_entity.type
_entity.pdbx_description
1 polymer ?
#
loop_
_entity_poly.entity_id
_entity_poly.type
_entity_poly.pdbx_seq_one_letter_code
_entity_poly.pdbx_strand_id
1 'polypeptide(L)' 'MFCENCGERIPDDERFCDNCGHPIAPMSDTTDTMPMPSPASPHAKAYDDDGNAPALSRIHISEPT' A
#
# COMPACT_ATOMS: atom_id res chain seq x y z
N MET A 1 26.36 -14.45 -5.65
CA MET A 1 26.20 -14.13 -7.10
C MET A 1 26.09 -12.62 -7.38
N PHE A 2 25.91 -12.16 -8.63
CA PHE A 2 25.67 -10.74 -8.98
C PHE A 2 24.32 -10.59 -9.70
N CYS A 3 23.63 -9.46 -9.48
CA CYS A 3 22.36 -9.16 -10.14
C CYS A 3 22.56 -8.95 -11.64
N GLU A 4 21.80 -9.64 -12.48
CA GLU A 4 21.82 -9.39 -13.94
C GLU A 4 21.15 -8.07 -14.35
N ASN A 5 20.33 -7.50 -13.46
CA ASN A 5 19.62 -6.25 -13.74
C ASN A 5 20.42 -5.00 -13.36
N CYS A 6 21.05 -4.99 -12.17
CA CYS A 6 21.77 -3.82 -11.66
C CYS A 6 23.27 -4.04 -11.39
N GLY A 7 23.75 -5.29 -11.41
CA GLY A 7 25.15 -5.61 -11.13
C GLY A 7 25.53 -5.65 -9.64
N GLU A 8 24.58 -5.49 -8.72
CA GLU A 8 24.84 -5.57 -7.27
C GLU A 8 25.27 -6.97 -6.85
N ARG A 9 26.11 -7.07 -5.80
CA ARG A 9 26.48 -8.36 -5.23
C ARG A 9 25.34 -8.92 -4.39
N ILE A 10 24.85 -10.09 -4.77
CA ILE A 10 23.75 -10.80 -4.10
C ILE A 10 24.31 -12.00 -3.33
N PRO A 11 24.02 -12.14 -2.04
CA PRO A 11 24.34 -13.36 -1.30
C PRO A 11 23.50 -14.56 -1.78
N ASP A 12 23.96 -15.77 -1.50
CA ASP A 12 23.41 -17.00 -2.11
C ASP A 12 22.12 -17.49 -1.42
N ASP A 13 21.70 -16.86 -0.32
CA ASP A 13 20.44 -17.15 0.40
C ASP A 13 19.29 -16.20 0.01
N GLU A 14 19.54 -15.14 -0.75
CA GLU A 14 18.50 -14.21 -1.19
C GLU A 14 17.65 -14.76 -2.34
N ARG A 15 16.35 -14.47 -2.25
CA ARG A 15 15.38 -14.72 -3.32
C ARG A 15 15.24 -13.54 -4.30
N PHE A 16 15.59 -12.34 -3.85
CA PHE A 16 15.46 -11.07 -4.57
C PHE A 16 16.70 -10.19 -4.30
N CYS A 17 17.02 -9.29 -5.22
CA CYS A 17 18.08 -8.31 -5.01
C CYS A 17 17.64 -7.21 -4.04
N ASP A 18 18.36 -6.97 -2.96
CA ASP A 18 18.05 -5.89 -2.00
C ASP A 18 18.21 -4.48 -2.58
N ASN A 19 19.01 -4.34 -3.64
CA ASN A 19 19.27 -3.05 -4.26
C ASN A 19 18.17 -2.64 -5.24
N CYS A 20 17.69 -3.56 -6.09
CA CYS A 20 16.73 -3.24 -7.16
C CYS A 20 15.41 -4.02 -7.09
N GLY A 21 15.31 -5.05 -6.24
CA GLY A 21 14.13 -5.91 -6.10
C GLY A 21 14.00 -7.01 -7.17
N HIS A 22 14.97 -7.17 -8.07
CA HIS A 22 14.89 -8.18 -9.13
C HIS A 22 14.94 -9.61 -8.52
N PRO A 23 14.05 -10.53 -8.93
CA PRO A 23 14.06 -11.92 -8.46
C PRO A 23 15.26 -12.69 -9.02
N ILE A 24 15.91 -13.51 -8.17
CA ILE A 24 17.19 -14.15 -8.48
C ILE A 24 17.07 -15.67 -8.63
N ALA A 25 15.97 -16.24 -8.15
CA ALA A 25 15.69 -17.66 -8.26
C ALA A 25 14.61 -17.94 -9.32
N PRO A 26 14.92 -18.69 -10.40
CA PRO A 26 13.91 -19.40 -11.15
C PRO A 26 13.54 -20.63 -10.30
N MET A 27 12.66 -20.48 -9.32
CA MET A 27 11.88 -21.64 -8.90
C MET A 27 11.17 -22.11 -10.17
N SER A 28 11.37 -23.37 -10.53
CA SER A 28 10.66 -24.01 -11.62
C SER A 28 9.18 -24.06 -11.31
N ASP A 29 8.50 -22.93 -11.44
CA ASP A 29 7.06 -22.86 -11.49
C ASP A 29 6.70 -22.11 -12.76
N THR A 30 6.22 -22.93 -13.68
CA THR A 30 5.65 -22.54 -14.95
C THR A 30 4.64 -21.41 -14.73
N THR A 31 4.65 -20.44 -15.62
CA THR A 31 3.52 -19.59 -16.01
C THR A 31 2.26 -19.74 -15.16
N ASP A 32 1.94 -18.74 -14.34
CA ASP A 32 0.55 -18.32 -14.19
C ASP A 32 0.47 -16.80 -14.26
N THR A 33 0.14 -16.35 -15.45
CA THR A 33 -0.38 -15.04 -15.74
C THR A 33 -1.61 -14.79 -14.88
N MET A 34 -1.47 -14.03 -13.79
CA MET A 34 -2.59 -13.17 -13.39
C MET A 34 -2.43 -11.83 -14.10
N PRO A 35 -3.32 -11.47 -15.04
CA PRO A 35 -3.39 -10.11 -15.53
C PRO A 35 -3.70 -9.21 -14.33
N MET A 36 -3.08 -8.03 -14.31
CA MET A 36 -3.29 -6.93 -13.37
C MET A 36 -4.55 -7.09 -12.50
N PRO A 37 -4.47 -7.07 -11.16
CA PRO A 37 -5.57 -6.48 -10.45
C PRO A 37 -5.61 -5.03 -10.95
N SER A 38 -6.62 -4.71 -11.76
CA SER A 38 -6.97 -3.31 -11.98
C SER A 38 -6.99 -2.67 -10.60
N PRO A 39 -6.26 -1.56 -10.35
CA PRO A 39 -6.56 -0.77 -9.19
C PRO A 39 -7.96 -0.24 -9.46
N ALA A 40 -8.98 -1.01 -9.06
CA ALA A 40 -10.32 -0.53 -8.90
C ALA A 40 -10.18 0.54 -7.83
N SER A 41 -9.96 1.78 -8.27
CA SER A 41 -9.99 2.96 -7.45
C SER A 41 -11.23 2.85 -6.55
N PRO A 42 -11.11 2.75 -5.21
CA PRO A 42 -12.21 3.15 -4.36
C PRO A 42 -12.16 4.66 -4.14
N HIS A 43 -11.66 5.43 -5.11
CA HIS A 43 -11.74 6.89 -5.12
C HIS A 43 -12.99 7.37 -5.87
N ALA A 44 -14.08 6.61 -5.75
CA ALA A 44 -15.38 7.24 -5.59
C ALA A 44 -15.59 7.50 -4.10
N LYS A 45 -15.03 8.60 -3.60
CA LYS A 45 -15.66 9.35 -2.51
C LYS A 45 -16.35 10.55 -3.14
N ALA A 46 -17.33 10.26 -4.00
CA ALA A 46 -18.54 11.07 -4.05
C ALA A 46 -19.45 10.50 -2.95
N TYR A 47 -19.09 10.78 -1.69
CA TYR A 47 -20.12 10.82 -0.65
C TYR A 47 -20.36 12.30 -0.44
N ASP A 48 -21.34 12.78 -1.18
CA ASP A 48 -22.00 14.02 -0.89
C ASP A 48 -23.10 13.69 0.15
N ASP A 49 -23.15 14.52 1.20
CA ASP A 49 -24.32 14.80 2.04
C ASP A 49 -24.78 13.76 3.09
N ASP A 50 -24.53 14.05 4.38
CA ASP A 50 -25.55 14.62 5.29
C ASP A 50 -25.03 14.62 6.76
N GLY A 51 -24.78 15.83 7.28
CA GLY A 51 -25.42 16.22 8.54
C GLY A 51 -24.98 15.67 9.90
N ASN A 52 -23.92 14.87 10.08
CA ASN A 52 -23.49 14.52 11.46
C ASN A 52 -22.57 15.57 12.08
N ALA A 53 -23.10 16.77 12.30
CA ALA A 53 -22.58 17.65 13.34
C ALA A 53 -22.90 17.01 14.71
N PRO A 54 -21.96 16.92 15.67
CA PRO A 54 -22.34 16.59 17.03
C PRO A 54 -23.16 17.74 17.60
N ALA A 55 -24.48 17.67 17.42
CA ALA A 55 -25.44 18.40 18.22
C ALA A 55 -25.50 17.74 19.61
N LEU A 56 -24.44 17.92 20.40
CA LEU A 56 -24.50 17.70 21.83
C LEU A 56 -23.91 18.92 22.56
N SER A 57 -24.81 19.91 22.64
CA SER A 57 -25.07 20.69 23.84
C SER A 57 -24.09 21.81 24.16
N ARG A 58 -24.41 23.00 23.64
CA ARG A 58 -24.22 24.27 24.35
C ARG A 58 -24.73 24.14 25.79
N ILE A 59 -23.85 23.84 26.72
CA ILE A 59 -24.09 24.09 28.14
C ILE A 59 -23.57 25.50 28.42
N HIS A 60 -24.47 26.47 28.27
CA HIS A 60 -24.33 27.80 28.86
C HIS A 60 -24.77 27.72 30.32
N ILE A 61 -23.82 27.74 31.26
CA ILE A 61 -24.01 28.16 32.65
C ILE A 61 -22.63 28.14 33.32
N SER A 62 -22.02 29.17 33.88
CA SER A 62 -22.15 30.63 33.90
C SER A 62 -20.78 31.08 34.41
N GLU A 63 -20.19 32.17 33.92
CA GLU A 63 -19.10 32.83 34.66
C GLU A 63 -19.55 33.11 36.09
N PRO A 64 -18.69 32.82 37.10
CA PRO A 64 -18.78 33.51 38.36
C PRO A 64 -17.41 34.09 38.74
N THR A 65 -17.29 35.40 38.52
CA THR A 65 -16.39 36.37 39.18
C THR A 65 -14.92 36.39 38.81
#